data_AF-A0A0D0DFU2-F1
#
_entry.id   AF-A0A0D0DFU2-F1
#
_cell.length_a   1.000
_cell.length_b   1.000
_cell.length_c   1.000
_cell.angle_alpha   90.00
_cell.angle_beta   90.00
_cell.angle_gamma   90.00
#
_symmetry.space_group_name_H-M   'P 1'
#
loop_
_entity.id
_entity.type
_entity.pdbx_description
1 polymer ?
#
loop_
_entity_poly.entity_id
_entity_poly.type
_entity_poly.pdbx_seq_one_letter_code
_entity_poly.pdbx_strand_id
1 'polypeptide(L)'
;MHPHSPSLQDPVGNPVVQSDLRDAEIGVLERRLPGWIECSKDKKGDNFKAVCDELRALPYVTTLNRSQWDSRKKQYKMWMYNHGRGRAQEALTKYQREWTARAVVMRTKKAEITALIQEKKGAKPGEAEMISNCQWAVSQVMGNMTEAELEEVEKEAMPQCRHTMGRSGQKPK
;
A
#
# COMPACT_ATOMS: atom_id res chain seq x y z
N MET A 1 -35.28 14.29 26.95
CA MET A 1 -33.96 14.85 27.31
C MET A 1 -33.18 13.75 28.02
N HIS A 2 -31.96 13.49 27.52
CA HIS A 2 -30.97 12.46 27.89
C HIS A 2 -31.09 11.06 27.26
N PRO A 3 -29.93 10.49 26.86
CA PRO A 3 -29.74 10.03 25.49
C PRO A 3 -29.39 8.54 25.39
N HIS A 4 -29.49 8.04 24.17
CA HIS A 4 -29.10 6.72 23.74
C HIS A 4 -27.64 6.40 24.10
N SER A 5 -27.43 5.31 24.84
CA SER A 5 -26.14 4.63 24.97
C SER A 5 -25.70 4.11 23.60
N PRO A 6 -24.54 4.48 23.07
CA PRO A 6 -23.98 3.81 21.91
C PRO A 6 -23.34 2.50 22.35
N SER A 7 -23.86 1.41 21.78
CA SER A 7 -23.23 0.09 21.77
C SER A 7 -21.76 0.22 21.35
N LEU A 8 -20.87 -0.26 22.21
CA LEU A 8 -19.44 -0.33 21.98
C LEU A 8 -19.21 -1.48 20.99
N GLN A 9 -19.38 -1.20 19.70
CA GLN A 9 -18.94 -2.12 18.67
C GLN A 9 -17.42 -2.18 18.76
N ASP A 10 -16.90 -3.35 19.13
CA ASP A 10 -15.49 -3.68 18.99
C ASP A 10 -15.04 -3.28 17.57
N PRO A 11 -13.95 -2.53 17.42
CA PRO A 11 -13.30 -2.47 16.13
C PRO A 11 -12.84 -3.90 15.84
N VAL A 12 -13.45 -4.53 14.84
CA VAL A 12 -12.90 -5.69 14.13
C VAL A 12 -11.57 -5.21 13.53
N GLY A 13 -10.55 -5.19 14.39
CA GLY A 13 -9.17 -5.24 13.98
C GLY A 13 -9.03 -6.55 13.25
N ASN A 14 -8.78 -6.47 11.94
CA ASN A 14 -8.21 -7.58 11.21
C ASN A 14 -7.17 -8.27 12.09
N PRO A 15 -7.16 -9.61 12.23
CA PRO A 15 -6.02 -10.29 12.79
C PRO A 15 -4.87 -10.06 11.80
N VAL A 16 -4.12 -8.98 12.01
CA VAL A 16 -2.71 -8.96 11.68
C VAL A 16 -2.19 -10.17 12.43
N VAL A 17 -1.95 -11.26 11.70
CA VAL A 17 -1.28 -12.45 12.20
C VAL A 17 0.06 -11.95 12.72
N GLN A 18 0.10 -11.59 14.01
CA GLN A 18 1.33 -11.37 14.74
C GLN A 18 2.08 -12.68 14.59
N SER A 19 3.08 -12.66 13.73
CA SER A 19 3.85 -13.85 13.44
C SER A 19 4.72 -14.06 14.68
N ASP A 20 4.57 -15.19 15.37
CA ASP A 20 5.37 -15.57 16.56
C ASP A 20 6.87 -15.79 16.25
N LEU A 21 7.37 -15.18 15.18
CA LEU A 21 8.75 -15.25 14.72
C LEU A 21 9.59 -14.33 15.59
N ARG A 22 10.72 -14.84 16.07
CA ARG A 22 11.70 -14.06 16.82
C ARG A 22 12.51 -13.19 15.87
N ASP A 23 13.09 -12.13 16.41
CA ASP A 23 13.96 -11.21 15.66
C ASP A 23 15.12 -11.92 14.95
N ALA A 24 15.71 -12.95 15.56
CA ALA A 24 16.77 -13.73 14.92
C ALA A 24 16.26 -14.53 13.69
N GLU A 25 15.03 -15.03 13.74
CA GLU A 25 14.40 -15.73 12.61
C GLU A 25 14.02 -14.71 11.52
N ILE A 26 13.44 -13.57 11.92
CA ILE A 26 13.09 -12.46 11.01
C ILE A 26 14.34 -11.95 10.29
N GLY A 27 15.45 -11.74 11.00
CA GLY A 27 16.69 -11.26 10.41
C GLY A 27 17.29 -12.20 9.35
N VAL A 28 17.13 -13.52 9.50
CA VAL A 28 17.52 -14.48 8.44
C VAL A 28 16.58 -14.36 7.24
N LEU A 29 15.27 -14.27 7.47
CA LEU A 29 14.27 -14.16 6.42
C LEU A 29 14.44 -12.86 5.62
N GLU A 30 14.67 -11.73 6.27
CA GLU A 30 14.94 -10.44 5.64
C GLU A 30 16.20 -10.48 4.77
N ARG A 31 17.31 -11.03 5.27
CA ARG A 31 18.55 -11.17 4.48
C ARG A 31 18.37 -12.01 3.23
N ARG A 32 17.51 -13.03 3.29
CA ARG A 32 17.25 -13.95 2.17
C ARG A 32 16.09 -13.52 1.28
N LEU A 33 15.31 -12.52 1.68
CA LEU A 33 14.14 -12.03 0.96
C LEU A 33 14.46 -11.51 -0.45
N PRO A 34 15.53 -10.73 -0.70
CA PRO A 34 15.87 -10.28 -2.07
C PRO A 34 16.11 -11.45 -3.01
N GLY A 35 16.92 -12.42 -2.56
CA GLY A 35 17.18 -13.64 -3.32
C GLY A 35 15.91 -14.47 -3.57
N TRP A 36 14.91 -14.41 -2.68
CA TRP A 36 13.62 -15.04 -2.92
C TRP A 36 12.74 -14.28 -3.92
N ILE A 37 12.79 -12.94 -3.94
CA ILE A 37 12.04 -12.10 -4.88
C ILE A 37 12.54 -12.30 -6.30
N GLU A 38 13.87 -12.30 -6.49
CA GLU A 38 14.52 -12.44 -7.79
C GLU A 38 14.48 -13.88 -8.34
N CYS A 39 14.28 -14.86 -7.44
CA CYS A 39 14.30 -16.27 -7.78
C CYS A 39 13.04 -16.70 -8.56
N SER A 40 13.27 -17.39 -9.68
CA SER A 40 12.22 -17.97 -10.51
C SER A 40 11.39 -19.01 -9.74
N LYS A 41 10.15 -19.25 -10.21
CA LYS A 41 9.20 -20.12 -9.52
C LYS A 41 9.74 -21.55 -9.29
N ASP A 42 10.49 -22.08 -10.26
CA ASP A 42 11.12 -23.40 -10.20
C ASP A 42 12.29 -23.47 -9.20
N LYS A 43 12.96 -22.34 -8.93
CA LYS A 43 14.09 -22.25 -8.00
C LYS A 43 13.68 -21.88 -6.56
N LYS A 44 12.44 -21.42 -6.35
CA LYS A 44 11.93 -21.06 -5.00
C LYS A 44 11.99 -22.22 -4.00
N GLY A 45 11.86 -23.46 -4.46
CA GLY A 45 11.99 -24.64 -3.60
C GLY A 45 13.39 -24.77 -2.99
N ASP A 46 14.42 -24.71 -3.84
CA ASP A 46 15.83 -24.79 -3.44
C ASP A 46 16.23 -23.58 -2.59
N ASN A 47 15.77 -22.38 -2.98
CA ASN A 47 16.00 -21.16 -2.20
C ASN A 47 15.39 -21.29 -0.79
N PHE A 48 14.14 -21.74 -0.67
CA PHE A 48 13.50 -21.94 0.63
C PHE A 48 14.20 -23.01 1.47
N LYS A 49 14.76 -24.04 0.84
CA LYS A 49 15.57 -25.02 1.54
C LYS A 49 16.81 -24.38 2.18
N ALA A 50 17.54 -23.55 1.43
CA ALA A 50 18.71 -22.84 1.97
C ALA A 50 18.33 -21.93 3.15
N VAL A 51 17.19 -21.23 3.05
CA VAL A 51 16.63 -20.42 4.17
C VAL A 51 16.33 -21.29 5.39
N CYS A 52 15.73 -22.47 5.17
CA CYS A 52 15.46 -23.42 6.25
C CYS A 52 16.74 -23.95 6.90
N ASP A 53 17.78 -24.22 6.11
CA ASP A 53 19.06 -24.74 6.61
C ASP A 53 19.74 -23.70 7.53
N GLU A 54 19.71 -22.42 7.19
CA GLU A 54 20.18 -21.34 8.06
C GLU A 54 19.33 -21.15 9.32
N LEU A 55 18.01 -21.14 9.17
CA LEU A 55 17.11 -21.00 10.32
C LEU A 55 17.28 -22.16 11.30
N ARG A 56 17.56 -23.36 10.79
CA ARG A 56 17.80 -24.56 11.59
C ARG A 56 19.09 -24.50 12.41
N ALA A 57 20.04 -23.63 12.04
CA ALA A 57 21.26 -23.41 12.81
C ALA A 57 21.05 -22.48 14.02
N LEU A 58 19.89 -21.83 14.16
CA LEU A 58 19.61 -20.94 15.29
C LEU A 58 19.42 -21.73 16.60
N PRO A 59 20.02 -21.31 17.73
CA PRO A 59 19.98 -22.06 18.99
C PRO A 59 18.57 -22.37 19.53
N TYR A 60 17.60 -21.50 19.27
CA TYR A 60 16.21 -21.79 19.62
C TYR A 60 15.60 -22.85 18.71
N VAL A 61 15.86 -22.76 17.41
CA VAL A 61 15.26 -23.63 16.40
C VAL A 61 15.79 -25.06 16.50
N THR A 62 17.05 -25.24 16.91
CA THR A 62 17.64 -26.57 17.14
C THR A 62 16.94 -27.36 18.25
N THR A 63 16.26 -26.68 19.18
CA THR A 63 15.52 -27.32 20.28
C THR A 63 14.10 -27.75 19.89
N LEU A 64 13.62 -27.35 18.71
CA LEU A 64 12.28 -27.70 18.25
C LEU A 64 12.19 -29.18 17.87
N ASN A 65 11.11 -29.82 18.29
CA ASN A 65 10.79 -31.15 17.79
C ASN A 65 10.32 -31.09 16.32
N ARG A 66 10.15 -32.26 15.69
CA ARG A 66 9.79 -32.36 14.27
C ARG A 66 8.48 -31.64 13.91
N SER A 67 7.42 -31.79 14.71
CA SER A 67 6.12 -31.18 14.40
C SER A 67 6.13 -29.67 14.60
N GLN A 68 6.85 -29.19 15.62
CA GLN A 68 7.11 -27.77 15.84
C GLN A 68 7.91 -27.18 14.68
N TRP A 69 8.97 -27.88 14.23
CA TRP A 69 9.76 -27.47 13.08
C TRP A 69 8.94 -27.41 11.78
N ASP A 70 8.12 -28.43 11.52
CA ASP A 70 7.25 -28.46 10.33
C ASP A 70 6.23 -27.31 10.36
N SER A 71 5.69 -26.98 11.54
CA SER A 71 4.81 -25.83 11.73
C SER A 71 5.55 -24.51 11.51
N ARG A 72 6.79 -24.41 12.01
CA ARG A 72 7.63 -23.21 11.86
C ARG A 72 8.02 -22.95 10.40
N LYS A 73 8.36 -24.00 9.64
CA LYS A 73 8.58 -23.89 8.18
C LYS A 73 7.38 -23.32 7.45
N LYS A 74 6.14 -23.68 7.84
CA LYS A 74 4.94 -23.09 7.23
C LYS A 74 4.86 -21.59 7.51
N GLN A 75 5.17 -21.15 8.73
CA GLN A 75 5.22 -19.74 9.10
C GLN A 75 6.28 -18.97 8.30
N TYR A 76 7.50 -19.50 8.18
CA TYR A 76 8.56 -18.90 7.37
C TYR A 76 8.17 -18.78 5.90
N LYS A 77 7.61 -19.85 5.33
CA LYS A 77 7.16 -19.85 3.94
C LYS A 77 6.09 -18.78 3.73
N MET A 78 5.09 -18.73 4.62
CA MET A 78 4.04 -17.72 4.60
C MET A 78 4.62 -16.30 4.68
N TRP A 79 5.57 -16.06 5.58
CA TRP A 79 6.25 -14.78 5.71
C TRP A 79 6.95 -14.38 4.41
N MET A 80 7.74 -15.28 3.80
CA MET A 80 8.45 -15.01 2.55
C MET A 80 7.51 -14.76 1.37
N TYR A 81 6.39 -15.46 1.27
CA TYR A 81 5.38 -15.17 0.25
C TYR A 81 4.71 -13.82 0.47
N ASN A 82 4.31 -13.51 1.70
CA ASN A 82 3.61 -12.25 2.01
C ASN A 82 4.52 -11.03 1.79
N HIS A 83 5.80 -11.15 2.13
CA HIS A 83 6.77 -10.06 2.01
C HIS A 83 7.41 -10.00 0.61
N GLY A 84 7.43 -11.13 -0.13
CA GLY A 84 7.96 -11.18 -1.49
C GLY A 84 6.95 -10.88 -2.61
N ARG A 85 5.63 -10.83 -2.31
CA ARG A 85 4.57 -10.73 -3.35
C ARG A 85 3.85 -9.37 -3.46
N GLY A 86 4.09 -8.39 -2.59
CA GLY A 86 3.58 -7.02 -2.81
C GLY A 86 2.91 -6.35 -1.61
N ARG A 87 3.69 -5.69 -0.73
CA ARG A 87 3.12 -4.67 0.18
C ARG A 87 3.90 -3.37 0.32
N ALA A 88 5.19 -3.31 0.04
CA ALA A 88 5.89 -2.02 0.01
C ALA A 88 5.72 -1.34 -1.36
N GLN A 89 6.05 -2.03 -2.45
CA GLN A 89 6.13 -1.38 -3.76
C GLN A 89 4.76 -1.19 -4.45
N GLU A 90 3.84 -2.15 -4.35
CA GLU A 90 2.50 -2.00 -4.91
C GLU A 90 1.63 -1.02 -4.10
N ALA A 91 1.77 -0.98 -2.77
CA ALA A 91 1.04 0.01 -1.97
C ALA A 91 1.60 1.42 -2.21
N LEU A 92 2.92 1.61 -2.21
CA LEU A 92 3.53 2.89 -2.59
C LEU A 92 3.13 3.30 -4.01
N THR A 93 3.26 2.40 -4.99
CA THR A 93 2.96 2.74 -6.40
C THR A 93 1.47 2.93 -6.65
N LYS A 94 0.58 2.20 -5.96
CA LYS A 94 -0.88 2.35 -6.09
C LYS A 94 -1.36 3.64 -5.42
N TYR A 95 -0.95 3.91 -4.19
CA TYR A 95 -1.32 5.14 -3.48
C TYR A 95 -0.61 6.39 -4.03
N GLN A 96 0.61 6.27 -4.57
CA GLN A 96 1.26 7.37 -5.32
C GLN A 96 0.65 7.56 -6.73
N ARG A 97 0.20 6.48 -7.41
CA ARG A 97 -0.55 6.62 -8.68
C ARG A 97 -1.94 7.20 -8.50
N GLU A 98 -2.57 6.97 -7.36
CA GLU A 98 -3.92 7.49 -7.07
C GLU A 98 -3.92 9.02 -6.87
N TRP A 99 -2.76 9.63 -6.57
CA TRP A 99 -2.55 11.07 -6.66
C TRP A 99 -1.80 11.42 -7.96
N THR A 100 -2.47 11.26 -9.09
CA THR A 100 -2.01 11.86 -10.36
C THR A 100 -2.56 13.29 -10.48
N ALA A 101 -1.91 14.15 -11.25
CA ALA A 101 -2.43 15.48 -11.60
C ALA A 101 -3.91 15.42 -12.07
N ARG A 102 -4.28 14.36 -12.80
CA ARG A 102 -5.67 14.06 -13.21
C ARG A 102 -6.62 13.88 -12.02
N ALA A 103 -6.19 13.15 -10.99
CA ALA A 103 -6.99 12.90 -9.78
C ALA A 103 -7.18 14.18 -8.96
N VAL A 104 -6.12 15.00 -8.85
CA VAL A 104 -6.18 16.33 -8.23
C VAL A 104 -7.16 17.21 -9.00
N VAL A 105 -7.04 17.32 -10.32
CA VAL A 105 -7.95 18.11 -11.18
C VAL A 105 -9.39 17.62 -11.09
N MET A 106 -9.64 16.30 -11.12
CA MET A 106 -10.99 15.75 -10.92
C MET A 106 -11.61 16.19 -9.59
N ARG A 107 -10.80 16.36 -8.55
CA ARG A 107 -11.26 16.75 -7.22
C ARG A 107 -11.41 18.26 -7.08
N THR A 108 -10.42 19.03 -7.49
CA THR A 108 -10.35 20.50 -7.30
C THR A 108 -11.21 21.24 -8.31
N LYS A 109 -11.30 20.75 -9.56
CA LYS A 109 -12.03 21.37 -10.67
C LYS A 109 -13.32 20.64 -11.04
N LYS A 110 -13.93 19.92 -10.09
CA LYS A 110 -15.17 19.15 -10.31
C LYS A 110 -16.31 19.99 -10.92
N ALA A 111 -16.47 21.23 -10.46
CA ALA A 111 -17.50 22.14 -10.97
C ALA A 111 -17.25 22.54 -12.42
N GLU A 112 -16.00 22.89 -12.78
CA GLU A 112 -15.60 23.21 -14.15
C GLU A 112 -15.81 22.01 -15.09
N ILE A 113 -15.42 20.81 -14.65
CA ILE A 113 -15.63 19.56 -15.41
C ILE A 113 -17.13 19.33 -15.65
N THR A 114 -17.96 19.49 -14.62
CA THR A 114 -19.41 19.30 -14.71
C THR A 114 -20.05 20.31 -15.66
N ALA A 115 -19.66 21.58 -15.54
CA ALA A 115 -20.15 22.65 -16.41
C ALA A 115 -19.75 22.42 -17.88
N LEU A 116 -18.52 22.00 -18.13
CA LEU A 116 -18.02 21.72 -19.48
C LEU A 116 -18.79 20.57 -20.14
N ILE A 117 -19.11 19.50 -19.40
CA ILE A 117 -19.92 18.40 -19.91
C ILE A 117 -21.33 18.88 -20.25
N GLN A 118 -21.96 19.65 -19.36
CA GLN A 118 -23.28 20.21 -19.61
C GLN A 118 -23.29 21.12 -20.84
N GLU A 119 -22.32 22.03 -20.95
CA GLU A 119 -22.24 23.01 -22.04
C GLU A 119 -21.95 22.34 -23.39
N LYS A 120 -20.96 21.45 -23.45
CA LYS A 120 -20.46 20.90 -24.73
C LYS A 120 -21.11 19.59 -25.14
N LYS A 121 -21.68 18.84 -24.19
CA LYS A 121 -22.27 17.51 -24.43
C LYS A 121 -23.76 17.47 -24.09
N GLY A 122 -24.31 18.49 -23.42
CA GLY A 122 -25.73 18.55 -23.09
C GLY A 122 -26.18 17.58 -22.00
N ALA A 123 -25.27 16.79 -21.43
CA ALA A 123 -25.60 15.77 -20.44
C ALA A 123 -25.95 16.42 -19.09
N LYS A 124 -27.04 15.97 -18.47
CA LYS A 124 -27.50 16.49 -17.18
C LYS A 124 -26.83 15.77 -16.02
N PRO A 125 -26.70 16.42 -14.85
CA PRO A 125 -26.22 15.75 -13.64
C PRO A 125 -26.98 14.46 -13.36
N GLY A 126 -26.24 13.36 -13.17
CA GLY A 126 -26.81 12.05 -12.84
C GLY A 126 -27.09 11.14 -14.04
N GLU A 127 -26.98 11.64 -15.28
CA GLU A 127 -27.08 10.79 -16.47
C GLU A 127 -25.83 9.94 -16.66
N ALA A 128 -25.97 8.74 -17.23
CA ALA A 128 -24.84 7.85 -17.52
C ALA A 128 -23.80 8.52 -18.44
N GLU A 129 -24.26 9.44 -19.30
CA GLU A 129 -23.42 10.23 -20.18
C GLU A 129 -22.48 11.19 -19.44
N MET A 130 -22.78 11.57 -18.19
CA MET A 130 -21.83 12.33 -17.36
C MET A 130 -20.57 11.51 -17.06
N ILE A 131 -20.74 10.20 -16.84
CA ILE A 131 -19.64 9.30 -16.50
C ILE A 131 -18.78 9.05 -17.75
N SER A 132 -19.42 8.78 -18.89
CA SER A 132 -18.70 8.55 -20.15
C SER A 132 -17.93 9.78 -20.65
N ASN A 133 -18.46 10.99 -20.43
CA ASN A 133 -17.82 12.24 -20.84
C ASN A 133 -16.80 12.81 -19.83
N CYS A 134 -16.71 12.25 -18.62
CA CYS A 134 -15.84 12.76 -17.55
C CYS A 134 -14.36 12.78 -17.95
N GLN A 135 -13.85 11.68 -18.52
CA GLN A 135 -12.44 11.59 -18.91
C GLN A 135 -12.07 12.58 -20.03
N TRP A 136 -12.99 12.82 -20.96
CA TRP A 136 -12.83 13.83 -22.00
C TRP A 136 -12.75 15.23 -21.39
N ALA A 137 -13.68 15.57 -20.49
CA ALA A 137 -13.72 16.89 -19.86
C ALA A 137 -12.50 17.16 -18.97
N VAL A 138 -12.03 16.15 -18.23
CA VAL A 138 -10.75 16.24 -17.47
C VAL A 138 -9.58 16.54 -18.40
N SER A 139 -9.53 15.93 -19.57
CA SER A 139 -8.45 16.15 -20.54
C SER A 139 -8.51 17.57 -21.15
N GLN A 140 -9.72 18.10 -21.38
CA GLN A 140 -9.91 19.48 -21.85
C GLN A 140 -9.49 20.50 -20.78
N VAL A 141 -9.92 20.28 -19.53
CA VAL A 141 -9.54 21.15 -18.40
C VAL A 141 -8.03 21.17 -18.24
N MET A 142 -7.36 20.01 -18.21
CA MET A 142 -5.91 19.95 -18.14
C MET A 142 -5.20 20.60 -19.33
N GLY A 143 -5.75 20.47 -20.55
CA GLY A 143 -5.17 21.09 -21.75
C GLY A 143 -5.25 22.62 -21.75
N ASN A 144 -6.13 23.20 -20.95
CA ASN A 144 -6.31 24.65 -20.80
C ASN A 144 -5.63 25.22 -19.54
N MET A 145 -5.00 24.37 -18.72
CA MET A 145 -4.24 24.82 -17.54
C MET A 145 -2.90 25.40 -17.98
N THR A 146 -2.50 26.48 -17.32
CA THR A 146 -1.15 27.03 -17.51
C THR A 146 -0.10 26.10 -16.90
N GLU A 147 1.14 26.20 -17.38
CA GLU A 147 2.26 25.40 -16.86
C GLU A 147 2.44 25.56 -15.35
N ALA A 148 2.21 26.77 -14.82
CA ALA A 148 2.23 27.05 -13.38
C ALA A 148 1.10 26.33 -12.61
N GLU A 149 -0.13 26.32 -13.14
CA GLU A 149 -1.23 25.60 -12.51
C GLU A 149 -1.04 24.08 -12.58
N LEU A 150 -0.42 23.58 -13.65
CA LEU A 150 -0.09 22.18 -13.81
C LEU A 150 1.04 21.76 -12.85
N GLU A 151 2.05 22.60 -12.68
CA GLU A 151 3.15 22.39 -11.72
C GLU A 151 2.64 22.40 -10.27
N GLU A 152 1.72 23.29 -9.90
CA GLU A 152 1.12 23.31 -8.57
C GLU A 152 0.24 22.07 -8.32
N VAL A 153 -0.51 21.64 -9.34
CA VAL A 153 -1.26 20.38 -9.29
C VAL A 153 -0.33 19.16 -9.16
N GLU A 154 0.83 19.18 -9.82
CA GLU A 154 1.86 18.14 -9.68
C GLU A 154 2.54 18.16 -8.32
N LYS A 155 2.82 19.34 -7.76
CA LYS A 155 3.32 19.50 -6.38
C LYS A 155 2.30 19.03 -5.33
N GLU A 156 1.02 19.28 -5.55
CA GLU A 156 -0.07 18.80 -4.70
C GLU A 156 -0.29 17.29 -4.86
N ALA A 157 -0.04 16.75 -6.05
CA ALA A 157 -0.07 15.33 -6.35
C ALA A 157 1.13 14.55 -5.77
N MET A 158 2.28 15.21 -5.57
CA MET A 158 3.37 14.63 -4.80
C MET A 158 2.94 14.45 -3.34
N PRO A 159 2.93 13.23 -2.79
CA PRO A 159 2.69 13.08 -1.36
C PRO A 159 3.77 13.86 -0.60
N GLN A 160 3.36 14.80 0.25
CA GLN A 160 4.21 15.37 1.28
C GLN A 160 4.63 14.25 2.26
N CYS A 161 5.59 13.42 1.86
CA CYS A 161 6.35 12.54 2.75
C CYS A 161 7.31 13.33 3.66
N ARG A 162 7.08 14.63 3.88
CA ARG A 162 7.99 15.51 4.64
C ARG A 162 7.40 16.11 5.92
N HIS A 163 6.16 15.78 6.30
CA HIS A 163 5.56 16.35 7.53
C HIS A 163 5.27 15.35 8.66
N THR A 164 5.51 14.05 8.49
CA THR A 164 5.32 13.05 9.57
C THR A 164 6.61 12.42 10.12
N MET A 165 7.78 12.72 9.54
CA MET A 165 9.08 12.21 10.00
C MET A 165 9.88 13.20 10.87
N GLY A 166 9.31 14.38 11.18
CA GLY A 166 10.03 15.51 11.80
C GLY A 166 9.69 15.81 13.27
N ARG A 167 9.13 14.87 14.05
CA ARG A 167 8.79 15.13 15.46
C ARG A 167 9.01 13.96 16.41
N SER A 168 10.19 13.35 16.36
CA SER A 168 10.67 12.46 17.42
C SER A 168 12.18 12.63 17.60
N GLY A 169 12.58 13.82 18.03
CA GLY A 169 13.99 14.15 18.20
C GLY A 169 14.24 15.44 18.98
N GLN A 170 13.48 15.70 20.05
CA GLN A 170 13.92 16.60 21.10
C GLN A 170 13.86 15.84 22.43
N LYS A 171 15.04 15.40 22.89
CA LYS A 171 15.27 15.11 24.32
C LYS A 171 15.41 16.45 25.04
N PRO A 172 14.65 16.74 26.10
CA PRO A 172 15.06 17.77 27.04
C PRO A 172 16.27 17.28 27.85
N LYS A 173 17.18 18.21 28.12
CA LYS A 173 18.27 18.07 29.09
C LYS A 173 17.73 18.00 30.51
#